data_AF-A0A951FFF8-F1
#
_entry.id   AF-A0A951FFF8-F1
#
_cell.length_a   1.000
_cell.length_b   1.000
_cell.length_c   1.000
_cell.angle_alpha   90.00
_cell.angle_beta   90.00
_cell.angle_gamma   90.00
#
_symmetry.space_group_name_H-M   'P 1'
#
loop_
_entity.id
_entity.type
_entity.pdbx_description
1 polymer ?
#
loop_
_entity_poly.entity_id
_entity_poly.type
_entity_poly.pdbx_seq_one_letter_code
_entity_poly.pdbx_strand_id
1 'polypeptide(L)'
;MSETFRAPELAWQELDALLNGRHAAPFAVLGPHPLDAGALVVRTLRPRTIGVTALGADGQPYRLERVHNSDLFEGVIPTCAGPNYRLQIAEADTTYEIDDPYRFPLQLSDFDLHLIGEGTHYNTYLKLGAHLTTIDGVAGVEFAVWAPNAQRVSVLGDWNWWDGRVHPMQPRDSGVWELFIPGLAEGTAYKYELRTQGGKLLEKADPYGFWAEFRPKTASVVWNVNKYTWQDDAWLQQRQQRQSLEAPIAIYECHLGSWQRVAADNNRYLSYRELAERLIPYVQQLGYTHIELLPISEHPFDGSWGYQTVGYYAPTSRHGTPDDFQFFVDQCHQAGLGVILDWVPAHFPKDAHGLITFDGTHLYEHADPRQGEHPDWGTLIFNYGRNEVR
;
A
#
# COMPACT_ATOMS: atom_id res chain seq x y z
N MET A 1 -30.34 37.93 10.51
CA MET A 1 -31.25 36.78 10.52
C MET A 1 -30.45 35.62 9.96
N SER A 2 -29.98 34.71 10.81
CA SER A 2 -29.18 33.56 10.37
C SER A 2 -30.11 32.61 9.62
N GLU A 3 -30.02 32.57 8.29
CA GLU A 3 -30.54 31.43 7.55
C GLU A 3 -29.92 30.17 8.16
N THR A 4 -30.77 29.36 8.78
CA THR A 4 -30.33 28.12 9.41
C THR A 4 -30.23 27.11 8.28
N PHE A 5 -29.07 27.05 7.65
CA PHE A 5 -28.80 26.05 6.63
C PHE A 5 -29.01 24.67 7.24
N ARG A 6 -29.89 23.87 6.64
CA ARG A 6 -30.09 22.47 7.01
C ARG A 6 -29.39 21.60 5.99
N ALA A 7 -28.67 20.60 6.47
CA ALA A 7 -28.13 19.58 5.62
C ALA A 7 -29.26 18.81 4.91
N PRO A 8 -29.08 18.41 3.64
CA PRO A 8 -30.05 17.60 2.94
C PRO A 8 -30.12 16.22 3.59
N GLU A 9 -31.35 15.68 3.71
CA GLU A 9 -31.59 14.38 4.35
C GLU A 9 -30.87 13.27 3.57
N LEU A 10 -30.02 12.52 4.27
CA LEU A 10 -29.35 11.37 3.71
C LEU A 10 -30.35 10.21 3.55
N ALA A 11 -30.47 9.67 2.35
CA ALA A 11 -31.34 8.52 2.11
C ALA A 11 -30.94 7.35 3.04
N TRP A 12 -31.95 6.71 3.65
CA TRP A 12 -31.71 5.66 4.65
C TRP A 12 -30.83 4.52 4.13
N GLN A 13 -30.93 4.20 2.83
CA GLN A 13 -30.10 3.19 2.18
C GLN A 13 -28.61 3.55 2.18
N GLU A 14 -28.26 4.82 1.97
CA GLU A 14 -26.86 5.29 1.99
C GLU A 14 -26.30 5.28 3.42
N LEU A 15 -27.12 5.73 4.38
CA LEU A 15 -26.77 5.68 5.79
C LEU A 15 -26.52 4.23 6.25
N ASP A 16 -27.46 3.33 5.96
CA ASP A 16 -27.37 1.91 6.29
C ASP A 16 -26.18 1.23 5.58
N ALA A 17 -25.85 1.64 4.35
CA ALA A 17 -24.68 1.14 3.64
C ALA A 17 -23.37 1.61 4.30
N LEU A 18 -23.25 2.88 4.69
CA LEU A 18 -22.06 3.42 5.35
C LEU A 18 -21.83 2.79 6.72
N LEU A 19 -22.86 2.81 7.58
CA LEU A 19 -22.75 2.32 8.96
C LEU A 19 -22.39 0.83 9.04
N ASN A 20 -22.79 0.06 8.03
CA ASN A 20 -22.49 -1.36 7.94
C ASN A 20 -21.31 -1.69 7.00
N GLY A 21 -20.53 -0.69 6.55
CA GLY A 21 -19.34 -0.93 5.72
C GLY A 21 -19.63 -1.57 4.36
N ARG A 22 -20.75 -1.20 3.73
CA ARG A 22 -21.19 -1.69 2.40
C ARG A 22 -21.19 -0.62 1.32
N HIS A 23 -20.95 0.64 1.67
CA HIS A 23 -21.00 1.75 0.72
C HIS A 23 -19.83 1.69 -0.26
N ALA A 24 -20.12 1.69 -1.56
CA ALA A 24 -19.13 1.52 -2.61
C ALA A 24 -18.41 2.83 -3.00
N ALA A 25 -19.06 3.99 -2.90
CA ALA A 25 -18.52 5.28 -3.36
C ALA A 25 -18.50 6.35 -2.26
N PRO A 26 -17.65 6.22 -1.22
CA PRO A 26 -17.73 7.03 0.00
C PRO A 26 -17.68 8.55 -0.23
N PHE A 27 -17.02 9.03 -1.29
CA PHE A 27 -16.96 10.47 -1.62
C PHE A 27 -18.32 11.06 -2.05
N ALA A 28 -19.32 10.24 -2.37
CA ALA A 28 -20.67 10.71 -2.65
C ALA A 28 -21.43 11.13 -1.37
N VAL A 29 -20.88 10.83 -0.19
CA VAL A 29 -21.54 11.13 1.10
C VAL A 29 -20.59 11.78 2.09
N LEU A 30 -19.37 11.26 2.26
CA LEU A 30 -18.37 11.74 3.22
C LEU A 30 -17.59 12.94 2.68
N GLY A 31 -17.12 13.79 3.60
CA GLY A 31 -16.41 15.02 3.27
C GLY A 31 -17.37 16.17 2.92
N PRO A 32 -16.83 17.26 2.33
CA PRO A 32 -17.59 18.46 2.02
C PRO A 32 -18.40 18.31 0.74
N HIS A 33 -19.69 18.64 0.79
CA HIS A 33 -20.56 18.72 -0.38
C HIS A 33 -21.18 20.12 -0.47
N PRO A 34 -21.21 20.73 -1.67
CA PRO A 34 -21.78 22.06 -1.85
C PRO A 34 -23.28 22.08 -1.59
N LEU A 35 -23.74 23.12 -0.92
CA LEU A 35 -25.13 23.52 -0.78
C LEU A 35 -25.38 24.84 -1.51
N ASP A 36 -26.64 25.17 -1.71
CA ASP A 36 -27.04 26.49 -2.21
C ASP A 36 -26.54 27.63 -1.29
N ALA A 37 -26.40 28.82 -1.87
CA ALA A 37 -26.02 30.05 -1.17
C ALA A 37 -24.64 30.03 -0.49
N GLY A 38 -23.71 29.19 -0.97
CA GLY A 38 -22.30 29.26 -0.55
C GLY A 38 -22.05 28.67 0.84
N ALA A 39 -22.68 27.52 1.12
CA ALA A 39 -22.38 26.67 2.27
C ALA A 39 -21.96 25.26 1.82
N LEU A 40 -21.33 24.51 2.72
CA LEU A 40 -20.96 23.10 2.55
C LEU A 40 -21.65 22.28 3.64
N VAL A 41 -22.22 21.14 3.30
CA VAL A 41 -22.48 20.08 4.29
C VAL A 41 -21.21 19.24 4.42
N VAL A 42 -20.75 19.04 5.65
CA VAL A 42 -19.63 18.16 5.97
C VAL A 42 -20.17 16.94 6.68
N ARG A 43 -19.79 15.75 6.19
CA ARG A 43 -20.12 14.47 6.82
C ARG A 43 -18.87 13.67 7.11
N THR A 44 -18.80 13.07 8.30
CA THR A 44 -17.68 12.19 8.66
C THR A 44 -18.16 11.01 9.49
N LEU A 45 -17.65 9.81 9.19
CA LEU A 45 -17.95 8.60 9.94
C LEU A 45 -16.85 8.40 11.00
N ARG A 46 -17.21 8.53 12.27
CA ARG A 46 -16.27 8.50 13.41
C ARG A 46 -16.80 7.61 14.53
N PRO A 47 -16.53 6.30 14.47
CA PRO A 47 -16.78 5.40 15.58
C PRO A 47 -16.03 5.85 16.83
N ARG A 48 -16.58 5.52 18.01
CA ARG A 48 -15.93 5.77 19.33
C ARG A 48 -15.72 7.25 19.69
N THR A 49 -16.25 8.17 18.90
CA THR A 49 -16.18 9.61 19.16
C THR A 49 -17.43 10.09 19.91
N ILE A 50 -17.29 11.07 20.80
CA ILE A 50 -18.40 11.71 21.55
C ILE A 50 -18.99 12.88 20.76
N GLY A 51 -18.13 13.72 20.17
CA GLY A 51 -18.53 14.87 19.37
C GLY A 51 -17.51 15.23 18.30
N VAL A 52 -17.99 15.89 17.25
CA VAL A 52 -17.16 16.38 16.14
C VAL A 52 -17.50 17.85 15.88
N THR A 53 -16.45 18.66 15.71
CA THR A 53 -16.56 20.06 15.33
C THR A 53 -15.69 20.31 14.10
N ALA A 54 -16.25 20.89 13.04
CA ALA A 54 -15.46 21.41 11.92
C ALA A 54 -14.93 22.79 12.29
N LEU A 55 -13.61 22.95 12.23
CA LEU A 55 -12.94 24.23 12.37
C LEU A 55 -12.78 24.81 10.97
N GLY A 56 -13.64 25.78 10.62
CA GLY A 56 -13.62 26.44 9.32
C GLY A 56 -12.33 27.24 9.10
N ALA A 57 -12.01 27.55 7.85
CA ALA A 57 -10.86 28.41 7.53
C ALA A 57 -10.99 29.86 8.05
N ASP A 58 -12.20 30.27 8.46
CA ASP A 58 -12.46 31.51 9.22
C ASP A 58 -12.05 31.39 10.71
N GLY A 59 -11.56 30.22 11.13
CA GLY A 59 -11.21 29.89 12.51
C GLY A 59 -12.42 29.63 13.42
N GLN A 60 -13.65 29.60 12.88
CA GLN A 60 -14.85 29.40 13.67
C GLN A 60 -15.18 27.91 13.85
N PRO A 61 -15.63 27.50 15.04
CA PRO A 61 -16.09 26.15 15.29
C PRO A 61 -17.54 25.96 14.84
N TYR A 62 -17.78 24.95 14.02
CA TYR A 62 -19.10 24.52 13.57
C TYR A 62 -19.35 23.10 14.07
N ARG A 63 -20.32 22.93 14.98
CA ARG A 63 -20.64 21.61 15.54
C ARG A 63 -21.30 20.73 14.49
N LEU A 64 -20.84 19.49 14.37
CA LEU A 64 -21.52 18.45 13.60
C LEU A 64 -22.42 17.65 14.55
N GLU A 65 -23.68 17.51 14.17
CA GLU A 65 -24.66 16.73 14.93
C GLU A 65 -24.58 15.26 14.55
N ARG A 66 -24.80 14.40 15.55
CA ARG A 66 -24.82 12.95 15.34
C ARG A 66 -26.10 12.55 14.62
N VAL A 67 -25.95 11.84 13.51
CA VAL A 67 -27.06 11.38 12.69
C VAL A 67 -27.62 10.08 13.29
N HIS A 68 -28.91 10.07 13.65
CA HIS A 68 -29.66 8.87 14.08
C HIS A 68 -28.98 7.98 15.16
N ASN A 69 -28.30 8.57 16.16
CA ASN A 69 -27.53 7.84 17.18
C ASN A 69 -26.48 6.88 16.60
N SER A 70 -25.93 7.20 15.43
CA SER A 70 -24.92 6.41 14.74
C SER A 70 -23.51 6.98 14.93
N ASP A 71 -22.55 6.41 14.21
CA ASP A 71 -21.18 6.91 14.14
C ASP A 71 -21.01 8.01 13.07
N LEU A 72 -22.08 8.38 12.33
CA LEU A 72 -22.05 9.45 11.34
C LEU A 72 -22.36 10.80 11.98
N PHE A 73 -21.53 11.80 11.67
CA PHE A 73 -21.72 13.19 12.08
C PHE A 73 -21.92 14.07 10.84
N GLU A 74 -22.81 15.06 10.95
CA GLU A 74 -23.17 15.97 9.87
C GLU A 74 -23.31 17.40 10.38
N GLY A 75 -22.80 18.38 9.63
CA GLY A 75 -22.99 19.80 9.95
C GLY A 75 -22.83 20.67 8.72
N VAL A 76 -23.32 21.90 8.78
CA VAL A 76 -23.19 22.88 7.71
C VAL A 76 -22.18 23.95 8.09
N ILE A 77 -21.24 24.23 7.19
CA ILE A 77 -20.23 25.28 7.33
C ILE A 77 -20.30 26.27 6.16
N PRO A 78 -20.03 27.57 6.35
CA PRO A 78 -19.94 28.53 5.24
C PRO A 78 -18.77 28.22 4.30
N THR A 79 -18.94 28.41 2.99
CA THR A 79 -17.91 28.16 1.96
C THR A 79 -16.93 29.33 1.78
N CYS A 80 -16.97 30.36 2.63
CA CYS A 80 -16.29 31.64 2.44
C CYS A 80 -14.74 31.55 2.28
N ALA A 81 -14.13 30.38 2.45
CA ALA A 81 -12.69 30.15 2.23
C ALA A 81 -12.35 28.78 1.57
N GLY A 82 -13.30 28.14 0.86
CA GLY A 82 -13.08 26.83 0.21
C GLY A 82 -13.26 25.63 1.17
N PRO A 83 -12.98 24.37 0.75
CA PRO A 83 -13.12 23.17 1.58
C PRO A 83 -12.00 23.03 2.63
N ASN A 84 -11.33 24.13 2.98
CA ASN A 84 -10.27 24.16 3.97
C ASN A 84 -10.91 24.23 5.36
N TYR A 85 -11.03 23.06 5.98
CA TYR A 85 -11.41 22.91 7.38
C TYR A 85 -10.63 21.75 8.01
N ARG A 86 -10.55 21.74 9.34
CA ARG A 86 -10.07 20.59 10.11
C ARG A 86 -11.20 20.06 10.98
N LEU A 87 -11.15 18.79 11.32
CA LEU A 87 -12.08 18.18 12.25
C LEU A 87 -11.43 18.12 13.63
N GLN A 88 -12.05 18.76 14.60
CA GLN A 88 -11.75 18.55 16.01
C GLN A 88 -12.62 17.40 16.52
N ILE A 89 -11.96 16.33 16.95
CA ILE A 89 -12.56 15.09 17.44
C ILE A 89 -12.50 15.08 18.96
N ALA A 90 -13.64 14.94 19.61
CA ALA A 90 -13.73 14.78 21.05
C ALA A 90 -14.04 13.31 21.41
N GLU A 91 -13.10 12.66 22.09
CA GLU A 91 -13.27 11.33 22.68
C GLU A 91 -13.44 11.45 24.20
N ALA A 92 -13.54 10.33 24.92
CA ALA A 92 -13.79 10.32 26.37
C ALA A 92 -12.75 11.11 27.18
N ASP A 93 -11.47 10.95 26.83
CA ASP A 93 -10.34 11.47 27.62
C ASP A 93 -9.47 12.47 26.85
N THR A 94 -9.76 12.72 25.57
CA THR A 94 -8.90 13.55 24.72
C THR A 94 -9.70 14.33 23.67
N THR A 95 -9.10 15.41 23.20
CA THR A 95 -9.57 16.15 22.03
C THR A 95 -8.37 16.43 21.13
N TYR A 96 -8.50 16.13 19.85
CA TYR A 96 -7.44 16.31 18.88
C TYR A 96 -7.99 16.74 17.52
N GLU A 97 -7.13 17.32 16.69
CA GLU A 97 -7.51 17.81 15.37
C GLU A 97 -6.90 16.97 14.26
N ILE A 98 -7.70 16.68 13.25
CA ILE A 98 -7.30 15.96 12.06
C ILE A 98 -7.77 16.68 10.81
N ASP A 99 -7.13 16.39 9.70
CA ASP A 99 -7.65 16.71 8.38
C ASP A 99 -8.66 15.61 7.96
N ASP A 100 -9.74 16.00 7.28
CA ASP A 100 -10.72 15.04 6.76
C ASP A 100 -10.17 14.36 5.49
N PRO A 101 -9.97 13.03 5.45
CA PRO A 101 -9.51 12.33 4.24
C PRO A 101 -10.37 12.64 3.01
N TYR A 102 -11.69 12.82 3.19
CA TYR A 102 -12.65 12.98 2.09
C TYR A 102 -12.78 14.42 1.59
N ARG A 103 -11.99 15.37 2.12
CA ARG A 103 -11.93 16.74 1.56
C ARG A 103 -10.90 16.88 0.43
N PHE A 104 -9.99 15.92 0.29
CA PHE A 104 -8.92 15.97 -0.70
C PHE A 104 -9.40 15.38 -2.04
N PRO A 105 -8.97 15.94 -3.17
CA PRO A 105 -9.31 15.39 -4.48
C PRO A 105 -8.66 14.02 -4.69
N LEU A 106 -9.25 13.22 -5.56
CA LEU A 106 -8.67 11.98 -6.06
C LEU A 106 -7.41 12.29 -6.91
N GLN A 107 -6.37 11.47 -6.82
CA GLN A 107 -5.02 11.78 -7.31
C GLN A 107 -4.69 11.10 -8.64
N LEU A 108 -5.24 9.91 -8.92
CA LEU A 108 -4.97 9.20 -10.16
C LEU A 108 -5.63 9.93 -11.35
N SER A 109 -4.82 10.21 -12.36
CA SER A 109 -5.28 10.83 -13.60
C SER A 109 -5.98 9.80 -14.50
N ASP A 110 -6.87 10.26 -15.37
CA ASP A 110 -7.54 9.39 -16.35
C ASP A 110 -6.53 8.71 -17.29
N PHE A 111 -5.39 9.36 -17.56
CA PHE A 111 -4.30 8.78 -18.34
C PHE A 111 -3.62 7.61 -17.62
N ASP A 112 -3.35 7.76 -16.32
CA ASP A 112 -2.80 6.67 -15.50
C ASP A 112 -3.77 5.48 -15.50
N LEU A 113 -5.06 5.73 -15.23
CA LEU A 113 -6.10 4.70 -15.19
C LEU A 113 -6.29 3.99 -16.53
N HIS A 114 -6.22 4.72 -17.64
CA HIS A 114 -6.29 4.15 -18.98
C HIS A 114 -5.12 3.20 -19.26
N LEU A 115 -3.88 3.65 -19.01
CA LEU A 115 -2.70 2.80 -19.23
C LEU A 115 -2.67 1.57 -18.33
N ILE A 116 -3.18 1.68 -17.09
CA ILE A 116 -3.35 0.53 -16.18
C ILE A 116 -4.30 -0.49 -16.80
N GLY A 117 -5.49 -0.05 -17.27
CA GLY A 117 -6.47 -0.94 -17.90
C GLY A 117 -5.98 -1.60 -19.20
N GLU A 118 -5.14 -0.90 -19.96
CA GLU A 118 -4.51 -1.45 -21.17
C GLU A 118 -3.29 -2.36 -20.88
N GLY A 119 -2.81 -2.42 -19.63
CA GLY A 119 -1.60 -3.18 -19.28
C GLY A 119 -0.34 -2.60 -19.93
N THR A 120 -0.30 -1.28 -20.12
CA THR A 120 0.82 -0.56 -20.76
C THR A 120 1.45 0.51 -19.87
N HIS A 121 1.04 0.57 -18.60
CA HIS A 121 1.65 1.46 -17.62
C HIS A 121 2.91 0.83 -17.00
N TYR A 122 4.06 0.96 -17.66
CA TYR A 122 5.34 0.34 -17.21
C TYR A 122 5.84 0.82 -15.84
N ASN A 123 5.36 1.97 -15.36
CA ASN A 123 5.71 2.53 -14.05
C ASN A 123 4.53 2.48 -13.06
N THR A 124 3.66 1.45 -13.16
CA THR A 124 2.42 1.37 -12.34
C THR A 124 2.70 1.47 -10.84
N TYR A 125 3.85 0.95 -10.42
CA TYR A 125 4.32 1.01 -9.03
C TYR A 125 4.53 2.44 -8.49
N LEU A 126 4.60 3.47 -9.35
CA LEU A 126 4.64 4.88 -8.92
C LEU A 126 3.25 5.42 -8.53
N LYS A 127 2.19 4.66 -8.82
CA LYS A 127 0.78 5.07 -8.64
C LYS A 127 0.05 4.10 -7.72
N LEU A 128 0.11 2.80 -8.01
CA LEU A 128 -0.41 1.77 -7.12
C LEU A 128 0.52 1.56 -5.93
N GLY A 129 -0.05 1.12 -4.81
CA GLY A 129 0.64 0.95 -3.56
C GLY A 129 0.31 2.06 -2.56
N ALA A 130 1.26 2.34 -1.65
CA ALA A 130 1.18 3.42 -0.68
C ALA A 130 2.33 4.42 -0.87
N HIS A 131 2.00 5.67 -1.18
CA HIS A 131 2.96 6.72 -1.53
C HIS A 131 2.86 7.91 -0.58
N LEU A 132 3.98 8.26 0.05
CA LEU A 132 4.08 9.50 0.82
C LEU A 132 3.97 10.69 -0.13
N THR A 133 3.02 11.57 0.12
CA THR A 133 2.78 12.75 -0.71
C THR A 133 2.27 13.93 0.12
N THR A 134 2.24 15.11 -0.50
CA THR A 134 1.66 16.32 0.07
C THR A 134 0.62 16.88 -0.88
N ILE A 135 -0.63 16.97 -0.41
CA ILE A 135 -1.75 17.54 -1.18
C ILE A 135 -2.23 18.78 -0.44
N ASP A 136 -2.33 19.89 -1.15
CA ASP A 136 -2.75 21.20 -0.58
C ASP A 136 -1.97 21.58 0.70
N GLY A 137 -0.67 21.26 0.74
CA GLY A 137 0.21 21.55 1.87
C GLY A 137 0.08 20.60 3.06
N VAL A 138 -0.76 19.56 2.99
CA VAL A 138 -0.94 18.54 4.03
C VAL A 138 -0.22 17.26 3.62
N ALA A 139 0.74 16.83 4.44
CA ALA A 139 1.44 15.57 4.26
C ALA A 139 0.54 14.39 4.65
N GLY A 140 0.68 13.28 3.93
CA GLY A 140 -0.04 12.05 4.20
C GLY A 140 0.40 10.92 3.26
N VAL A 141 -0.46 9.93 3.10
CA VAL A 141 -0.20 8.77 2.24
C VAL A 141 -1.35 8.61 1.26
N GLU A 142 -1.02 8.55 -0.03
CA GLU A 142 -1.93 8.14 -1.09
C GLU A 142 -1.89 6.62 -1.20
N PHE A 143 -3.05 5.97 -1.10
CA PHE A 143 -3.19 4.54 -1.28
C PHE A 143 -3.94 4.26 -2.56
N ALA A 144 -3.46 3.33 -3.39
CA ALA A 144 -4.20 2.85 -4.54
C ALA A 144 -4.02 1.34 -4.79
N VAL A 145 -5.12 0.64 -5.04
CA VAL A 145 -5.12 -0.82 -5.22
C VAL A 145 -6.12 -1.26 -6.28
N TRP A 146 -5.73 -2.22 -7.12
CA TRP A 146 -6.60 -2.80 -8.14
C TRP A 146 -7.46 -3.93 -7.56
N ALA A 147 -8.78 -3.76 -7.58
CA ALA A 147 -9.76 -4.70 -7.05
C ALA A 147 -11.14 -4.52 -7.73
N PRO A 148 -11.23 -4.79 -9.04
CA PRO A 148 -12.39 -4.42 -9.86
C PRO A 148 -13.72 -5.01 -9.40
N ASN A 149 -13.69 -6.20 -8.78
CA ASN A 149 -14.91 -6.90 -8.37
C ASN A 149 -15.25 -6.72 -6.90
N ALA A 150 -14.43 -6.00 -6.12
CA ALA A 150 -14.74 -5.71 -4.73
C ALA A 150 -16.01 -4.86 -4.64
N GLN A 151 -16.85 -5.11 -3.65
CA GLN A 151 -17.98 -4.23 -3.34
C GLN A 151 -17.50 -2.95 -2.62
N ARG A 152 -16.46 -3.09 -1.79
CA ARG A 152 -15.83 -1.98 -1.07
C ARG A 152 -14.40 -2.37 -0.73
N VAL A 153 -13.48 -1.42 -0.85
CA VAL A 153 -12.12 -1.52 -0.31
C VAL A 153 -11.93 -0.49 0.79
N SER A 154 -11.15 -0.80 1.82
CA SER A 154 -10.85 0.13 2.92
C SER A 154 -9.42 -0.04 3.38
N VAL A 155 -8.79 1.04 3.83
CA VAL A 155 -7.42 0.99 4.39
C VAL A 155 -7.53 0.70 5.89
N LEU A 156 -6.82 -0.32 6.36
CA LEU A 156 -6.75 -0.68 7.77
C LEU A 156 -5.40 -0.29 8.36
N GLY A 157 -5.37 0.09 9.63
CA GLY A 157 -4.15 0.15 10.42
C GLY A 157 -4.41 0.65 11.84
N ASP A 158 -3.34 0.85 12.60
CA ASP A 158 -3.45 1.18 14.03
C ASP A 158 -4.24 2.48 14.28
N TRP A 159 -4.07 3.48 13.41
CA TRP A 159 -4.74 4.79 13.52
C TRP A 159 -6.26 4.74 13.38
N ASN A 160 -6.80 3.64 12.84
CA ASN A 160 -8.24 3.43 12.69
C ASN A 160 -8.71 2.15 13.38
N TRP A 161 -7.91 1.62 14.32
CA TRP A 161 -8.18 0.41 15.09
C TRP A 161 -8.46 -0.82 14.23
N TRP A 162 -7.89 -0.86 13.02
CA TRP A 162 -8.15 -1.92 12.04
C TRP A 162 -9.65 -2.06 11.72
N ASP A 163 -10.40 -0.96 11.73
CA ASP A 163 -11.83 -0.92 11.41
C ASP A 163 -12.06 -0.43 9.97
N GLY A 164 -12.40 -1.36 9.07
CA GLY A 164 -12.64 -1.08 7.65
C GLY A 164 -13.89 -0.25 7.35
N ARG A 165 -14.63 0.23 8.36
CA ARG A 165 -15.69 1.22 8.15
C ARG A 165 -15.16 2.64 8.08
N VAL A 166 -13.99 2.92 8.67
CA VAL A 166 -13.52 4.30 8.92
C VAL A 166 -12.87 4.96 7.70
N HIS A 167 -12.10 4.19 6.92
CA HIS A 167 -11.39 4.70 5.74
C HIS A 167 -11.72 3.89 4.46
N PRO A 168 -13.00 3.82 4.04
CA PRO A 168 -13.36 3.26 2.73
C PRO A 168 -12.77 4.07 1.59
N MET A 169 -12.27 3.38 0.57
CA MET A 169 -11.64 3.94 -0.61
C MET A 169 -12.66 4.23 -1.71
N GLN A 170 -12.29 5.09 -2.66
CA GLN A 170 -13.12 5.46 -3.80
C GLN A 170 -12.77 4.59 -5.02
N PRO A 171 -13.74 3.88 -5.63
CA PRO A 171 -13.52 3.20 -6.89
C PRO A 171 -13.40 4.22 -8.03
N ARG A 172 -12.51 3.90 -8.97
CA ARG A 172 -12.23 4.62 -10.20
C ARG A 172 -12.42 3.68 -11.40
N ASP A 173 -12.22 4.24 -12.59
CA ASP A 173 -12.12 3.47 -13.82
C ASP A 173 -11.01 2.42 -13.74
N SER A 174 -11.07 1.42 -14.62
CA SER A 174 -10.15 0.26 -14.64
C SER A 174 -10.13 -0.57 -13.34
N GLY A 175 -11.08 -0.35 -12.42
CA GLY A 175 -11.23 -1.13 -11.19
C GLY A 175 -10.20 -0.81 -10.11
N VAL A 176 -9.55 0.35 -10.19
CA VAL A 176 -8.63 0.84 -9.16
C VAL A 176 -9.42 1.55 -8.07
N TRP A 177 -9.01 1.36 -6.83
CA TRP A 177 -9.54 2.05 -5.66
C TRP A 177 -8.45 2.97 -5.12
N GLU A 178 -8.78 4.21 -4.76
CA GLU A 178 -7.81 5.14 -4.18
C GLU A 178 -8.34 5.89 -2.95
N LEU A 179 -7.43 6.38 -2.11
CA LEU A 179 -7.72 7.25 -0.98
C LEU A 179 -6.44 7.92 -0.48
N PHE A 180 -6.48 9.24 -0.36
CA PHE A 180 -5.50 9.98 0.43
C PHE A 180 -5.87 9.96 1.91
N ILE A 181 -4.94 9.59 2.79
CA ILE A 181 -5.12 9.71 4.24
C ILE A 181 -4.08 10.71 4.80
N PRO A 182 -4.52 11.89 5.27
CA PRO A 182 -3.62 12.91 5.80
C PRO A 182 -3.03 12.49 7.15
N GLY A 183 -1.83 13.00 7.45
CA GLY A 183 -1.14 12.81 8.73
C GLY A 183 -0.48 11.44 8.92
N LEU A 184 -0.66 10.49 8.00
CA LEU A 184 0.10 9.24 8.00
C LEU A 184 1.55 9.47 7.57
N ALA A 185 2.44 8.65 8.12
CA ALA A 185 3.89 8.80 7.95
C ALA A 185 4.54 7.50 7.48
N GLU A 186 5.81 7.61 7.09
CA GLU A 186 6.66 6.45 6.84
C GLU A 186 6.70 5.52 8.06
N GLY A 187 6.76 4.20 7.83
CA GLY A 187 6.72 3.19 8.88
C GLY A 187 5.30 2.80 9.33
N THR A 188 4.26 3.44 8.78
CA THR A 188 2.87 3.08 9.08
C THR A 188 2.56 1.68 8.54
N ALA A 189 2.19 0.74 9.41
CA ALA A 189 1.72 -0.58 9.02
C ALA A 189 0.25 -0.52 8.60
N TYR A 190 -0.10 -1.17 7.48
CA TYR A 190 -1.45 -1.18 6.94
C TYR A 190 -1.79 -2.46 6.16
N LYS A 191 -3.08 -2.66 5.92
CA LYS A 191 -3.63 -3.65 4.99
C LYS A 191 -4.81 -3.05 4.24
N TYR A 192 -5.26 -3.74 3.20
CA TYR A 192 -6.57 -3.50 2.61
C TYR A 192 -7.61 -4.47 3.17
N GLU A 193 -8.77 -3.96 3.57
CA GLU A 193 -9.98 -4.77 3.79
C GLU A 193 -10.85 -4.72 2.53
N LEU A 194 -11.03 -5.86 1.88
CA LEU A 194 -11.91 -5.99 0.73
C LEU A 194 -13.19 -6.69 1.16
N ARG A 195 -14.31 -6.05 0.89
CA ARG A 195 -15.62 -6.70 0.97
C ARG A 195 -15.97 -7.24 -0.41
N THR A 196 -16.08 -8.55 -0.52
CA THR A 196 -16.51 -9.23 -1.76
C THR A 196 -18.00 -8.96 -2.06
N GLN A 197 -18.42 -9.19 -3.31
CA GLN A 197 -19.85 -9.13 -3.67
C GLN A 197 -20.73 -10.05 -2.79
N GLY A 198 -20.18 -11.19 -2.38
CA GLY A 198 -20.89 -12.19 -1.57
C GLY A 198 -20.98 -11.89 -0.08
N GLY A 199 -20.43 -10.79 0.44
CA GLY A 199 -20.49 -10.53 1.89
C GLY A 199 -19.20 -10.66 2.65
N LYS A 200 -18.27 -11.47 2.14
CA LYS A 200 -17.06 -11.85 2.86
C LYS A 200 -16.09 -10.69 2.94
N LEU A 201 -15.50 -10.50 4.12
CA LEU A 201 -14.37 -9.60 4.35
C LEU A 201 -13.06 -10.37 4.17
N LEU A 202 -12.13 -9.76 3.44
CA LEU A 202 -10.79 -10.26 3.18
C LEU A 202 -9.80 -9.20 3.66
N GLU A 203 -8.77 -9.59 4.40
CA GLU A 203 -7.62 -8.73 4.68
C GLU A 203 -6.46 -9.11 3.76
N LYS A 204 -5.91 -8.12 3.06
CA LYS A 204 -4.86 -8.30 2.06
C LYS A 204 -3.66 -7.42 2.37
N ALA A 205 -2.47 -7.99 2.23
CA ALA A 205 -1.25 -7.22 2.06
C ALA A 205 -1.35 -6.46 0.73
N ASP A 206 -0.69 -5.32 0.65
CA ASP A 206 -0.62 -4.52 -0.57
C ASP A 206 0.21 -5.25 -1.64
N PRO A 207 -0.36 -5.58 -2.82
CA PRO A 207 0.40 -6.16 -3.93
C PRO A 207 1.60 -5.31 -4.37
N TYR A 208 1.51 -3.99 -4.21
CA TYR A 208 2.52 -2.99 -4.56
C TYR A 208 3.23 -2.40 -3.32
N GLY A 209 3.10 -3.02 -2.15
CA GLY A 209 3.77 -2.57 -0.94
C GLY A 209 5.30 -2.63 -1.08
N PHE A 210 5.99 -1.57 -0.67
CA PHE A 210 7.46 -1.47 -0.74
C PHE A 210 8.21 -2.03 0.48
N TRP A 211 7.50 -2.26 1.58
CA TRP A 211 8.03 -2.93 2.76
C TRP A 211 6.91 -3.70 3.48
N ALA A 212 7.30 -4.62 4.36
CA ALA A 212 6.38 -5.50 5.08
C ALA A 212 6.85 -5.72 6.52
N GLU A 213 5.91 -6.07 7.40
CA GLU A 213 6.25 -6.52 8.75
C GLU A 213 7.02 -7.85 8.71
N PHE A 214 7.89 -8.06 9.71
CA PHE A 214 8.62 -9.31 9.85
C PHE A 214 7.67 -10.50 10.09
N ARG A 215 7.81 -11.55 9.28
CA ARG A 215 6.98 -12.77 9.36
C ARG A 215 6.94 -13.38 10.78
N PRO A 216 5.80 -13.93 11.24
CA PRO A 216 4.60 -14.30 10.49
C PRO A 216 3.57 -13.18 10.36
N LYS A 217 3.92 -11.94 10.73
CA LYS A 217 3.04 -10.80 10.46
C LYS A 217 2.96 -10.52 8.95
N THR A 218 1.90 -9.83 8.53
CA THR A 218 1.49 -9.74 7.12
C THR A 218 1.04 -8.35 6.70
N ALA A 219 1.15 -7.33 7.57
CA ALA A 219 0.85 -5.97 7.14
C ALA A 219 1.96 -5.46 6.21
N SER A 220 1.55 -4.72 5.18
CA SER A 220 2.47 -3.88 4.42
C SER A 220 2.85 -2.67 5.26
N VAL A 221 3.99 -2.05 4.95
CA VAL A 221 4.47 -0.87 5.67
C VAL A 221 4.77 0.24 4.68
N VAL A 222 4.24 1.44 4.93
CA VAL A 222 4.50 2.63 4.11
C VAL A 222 5.99 2.94 4.16
N TRP A 223 6.65 3.05 3.01
CA TRP A 223 8.09 3.31 2.94
C TRP A 223 8.45 4.27 1.82
N ASN A 224 9.33 5.23 2.10
CA ASN A 224 9.90 6.10 1.07
C ASN A 224 11.14 5.45 0.46
N VAL A 225 11.02 4.88 -0.74
CA VAL A 225 12.15 4.23 -1.44
C VAL A 225 13.10 5.22 -2.15
N ASN A 226 12.77 6.51 -2.17
CA ASN A 226 13.52 7.53 -2.92
C ASN A 226 14.56 8.28 -2.07
N LYS A 227 14.72 7.94 -0.79
CA LYS A 227 15.60 8.68 0.14
C LYS A 227 17.05 8.18 0.17
N TYR A 228 17.35 7.01 -0.41
CA TYR A 228 18.71 6.48 -0.46
C TYR A 228 19.54 7.20 -1.53
N THR A 229 20.75 7.63 -1.17
CA THR A 229 21.70 8.27 -2.09
C THR A 229 22.73 7.25 -2.57
N TRP A 230 22.64 6.88 -3.85
CA TRP A 230 23.54 5.93 -4.50
C TRP A 230 24.93 6.51 -4.78
N GLN A 231 25.94 5.64 -4.82
CA GLN A 231 27.33 5.99 -5.14
C GLN A 231 27.90 5.08 -6.25
N ASP A 232 27.04 4.52 -7.10
CA ASP A 232 27.37 3.51 -8.10
C ASP A 232 27.40 4.03 -9.55
N ASP A 233 27.37 5.35 -9.76
CA ASP A 233 27.37 5.97 -11.10
C ASP A 233 28.48 5.41 -12.01
N ALA A 234 29.69 5.26 -11.49
CA ALA A 234 30.83 4.72 -12.24
C ALA A 234 30.62 3.25 -12.65
N TRP A 235 29.95 2.46 -11.82
CA TRP A 235 29.58 1.08 -12.13
C TRP A 235 28.51 1.03 -13.21
N LEU A 236 27.44 1.84 -13.06
CA LEU A 236 26.34 1.90 -14.02
C LEU A 236 26.81 2.32 -15.43
N GLN A 237 27.76 3.27 -15.52
CA GLN A 237 28.39 3.66 -16.79
C GLN A 237 29.13 2.50 -17.48
N GLN A 238 29.65 1.53 -16.73
CA GLN A 238 30.39 0.37 -17.25
C GLN A 238 29.53 -0.89 -17.33
N ARG A 239 28.27 -0.87 -16.87
CA ARG A 239 27.42 -2.05 -16.72
C ARG A 239 27.30 -2.88 -18.00
N GLN A 240 27.08 -2.21 -19.14
CA GLN A 240 26.93 -2.90 -20.42
C GLN A 240 28.20 -3.68 -20.82
N GLN A 241 29.38 -3.13 -20.56
CA GLN A 241 30.65 -3.80 -20.87
C GLN A 241 30.90 -4.96 -19.88
N ARG A 242 30.58 -4.76 -18.60
CA ARG A 242 30.78 -5.78 -17.55
C ARG A 242 29.82 -6.97 -17.67
N GLN A 243 28.70 -6.78 -18.37
CA GLN A 243 27.67 -7.80 -18.60
C GLN A 243 27.56 -8.20 -20.08
N SER A 244 28.57 -7.91 -20.90
CA SER A 244 28.56 -8.34 -22.30
C SER A 244 28.77 -9.85 -22.40
N LEU A 245 28.40 -10.44 -23.54
CA LEU A 245 28.58 -11.88 -23.79
C LEU A 245 30.04 -12.31 -23.81
N GLU A 246 30.97 -11.37 -24.01
CA GLU A 246 32.41 -11.58 -24.01
C GLU A 246 33.08 -11.26 -22.67
N ALA A 247 32.33 -10.71 -21.71
CA ALA A 247 32.84 -10.41 -20.38
C ALA A 247 33.04 -11.70 -19.55
N PRO A 248 34.01 -11.73 -18.62
CA PRO A 248 34.08 -12.82 -17.66
C PRO A 248 32.86 -12.79 -16.75
N ILE A 249 32.07 -13.87 -16.74
CA ILE A 249 30.92 -14.04 -15.86
C ILE A 249 31.14 -15.27 -14.98
N ALA A 250 31.51 -15.01 -13.73
CA ALA A 250 31.55 -16.00 -12.66
C ALA A 250 30.59 -15.56 -11.55
N ILE A 251 29.61 -16.41 -11.24
CA ILE A 251 28.49 -16.10 -10.35
C ILE A 251 28.63 -16.89 -9.04
N TYR A 252 28.48 -16.20 -7.91
CA TYR A 252 28.32 -16.81 -6.59
C TYR A 252 26.84 -16.79 -6.20
N GLU A 253 26.16 -17.92 -6.35
CA GLU A 253 24.76 -18.08 -5.93
C GLU A 253 24.67 -18.13 -4.40
N CYS A 254 23.72 -17.38 -3.83
CA CYS A 254 23.63 -17.18 -2.39
C CYS A 254 22.17 -17.09 -1.90
N HIS A 255 21.81 -17.99 -0.98
CA HIS A 255 20.64 -17.81 -0.14
C HIS A 255 21.02 -17.02 1.12
N LEU A 256 20.64 -15.73 1.17
CA LEU A 256 20.99 -14.81 2.25
C LEU A 256 20.56 -15.32 3.64
N GLY A 257 19.43 -16.02 3.70
CA GLY A 257 18.90 -16.59 4.92
C GLY A 257 19.70 -17.77 5.49
N SER A 258 20.68 -18.34 4.77
CA SER A 258 21.44 -19.49 5.26
C SER A 258 22.95 -19.40 5.01
N TRP A 259 23.42 -18.37 4.30
CA TRP A 259 24.86 -18.16 4.09
C TRP A 259 25.62 -18.04 5.41
N GLN A 260 25.14 -17.17 6.31
CA GLN A 260 25.66 -17.05 7.67
C GLN A 260 24.57 -16.51 8.62
N ARG A 261 24.64 -16.92 9.89
CA ARG A 261 23.76 -16.47 10.98
C ARG A 261 24.57 -15.92 12.14
N VAL A 262 23.93 -15.09 12.96
CA VAL A 262 24.55 -14.58 14.19
C VAL A 262 24.26 -15.54 15.33
N ALA A 263 25.14 -16.53 15.53
CA ALA A 263 24.94 -17.58 16.53
C ALA A 263 24.79 -17.05 17.96
N ALA A 264 25.51 -15.97 18.31
CA ALA A 264 25.45 -15.35 19.63
C ALA A 264 24.12 -14.61 19.90
N ASP A 265 23.33 -14.34 18.86
CA ASP A 265 22.06 -13.59 18.93
C ASP A 265 20.93 -14.48 18.44
N ASN A 266 20.69 -15.56 19.18
CA ASN A 266 19.64 -16.55 18.93
C ASN A 266 19.54 -17.03 17.47
N ASN A 267 20.69 -17.18 16.81
CA ASN A 267 20.79 -17.59 15.41
C ASN A 267 20.03 -16.67 14.42
N ARG A 268 19.93 -15.36 14.72
CA ARG A 268 19.23 -14.40 13.85
C ARG A 268 19.86 -14.29 12.47
N TYR A 269 19.05 -13.81 11.52
CA TYR A 269 19.51 -13.41 10.19
C TYR A 269 20.56 -12.29 10.30
N LEU A 270 21.54 -12.30 9.41
CA LEU A 270 22.33 -11.10 9.16
C LEU A 270 21.46 -10.05 8.48
N SER A 271 21.66 -8.78 8.83
CA SER A 271 21.05 -7.68 8.07
C SER A 271 21.72 -7.52 6.70
N TYR A 272 21.07 -6.82 5.77
CA TYR A 272 21.67 -6.46 4.48
C TYR A 272 22.98 -5.66 4.66
N ARG A 273 23.10 -4.85 5.71
CA ARG A 273 24.34 -4.14 6.04
C ARG A 273 25.45 -5.08 6.51
N GLU A 274 25.14 -6.02 7.39
CA GLU A 274 26.11 -7.01 7.84
C GLU A 274 26.52 -7.96 6.71
N LEU A 275 25.59 -8.28 5.80
CA LEU A 275 25.88 -9.00 4.57
C LEU A 275 26.82 -8.19 3.68
N ALA A 276 26.61 -6.87 3.54
CA ALA A 276 27.51 -6.02 2.77
C ALA A 276 28.94 -6.02 3.35
N GLU A 277 29.08 -6.02 4.68
CA GLU A 277 30.39 -6.05 5.35
C GLU A 277 31.10 -7.40 5.23
N ARG A 278 30.36 -8.52 5.14
CA ARG A 278 30.93 -9.87 5.25
C ARG A 278 30.91 -10.65 3.94
N LEU A 279 29.77 -10.67 3.26
CA LEU A 279 29.59 -11.43 2.02
C LEU A 279 30.36 -10.78 0.87
N ILE A 280 30.32 -9.45 0.74
CA ILE A 280 30.96 -8.76 -0.40
C ILE A 280 32.47 -8.96 -0.41
N PRO A 281 33.23 -8.71 0.69
CA PRO A 281 34.68 -8.97 0.66
C PRO A 281 35.01 -10.45 0.46
N TYR A 282 34.18 -11.35 0.99
CA TYR A 282 34.36 -12.80 0.82
C TYR A 282 34.24 -13.21 -0.66
N VAL A 283 33.18 -12.78 -1.33
CA VAL A 283 32.94 -13.06 -2.76
C VAL A 283 34.03 -12.43 -3.63
N GLN A 284 34.42 -11.19 -3.32
CA GLN A 284 35.48 -10.47 -4.02
C GLN A 284 36.84 -11.18 -3.88
N GLN A 285 37.19 -11.66 -2.67
CA GLN A 285 38.43 -12.40 -2.41
C GLN A 285 38.49 -13.71 -3.22
N LEU A 286 37.35 -14.36 -3.43
CA LEU A 286 37.24 -15.56 -4.25
C LEU A 286 37.32 -15.28 -5.76
N GLY A 287 37.23 -14.01 -6.18
CA GLY A 287 37.38 -13.60 -7.58
C GLY A 287 36.12 -13.75 -8.43
N TYR A 288 34.93 -13.88 -7.82
CA TYR A 288 33.68 -13.84 -8.57
C TYR A 288 33.38 -12.44 -9.09
N THR A 289 32.54 -12.38 -10.12
CA THR A 289 32.14 -11.13 -10.78
C THR A 289 30.73 -10.68 -10.42
N HIS A 290 29.90 -11.63 -9.98
CA HIS A 290 28.49 -11.42 -9.68
C HIS A 290 28.09 -12.21 -8.43
N ILE A 291 27.13 -11.67 -7.69
CA ILE A 291 26.37 -12.40 -6.67
C ILE A 291 24.97 -12.62 -7.24
N GLU A 292 24.53 -13.87 -7.28
CA GLU A 292 23.14 -14.21 -7.60
C GLU A 292 22.42 -14.52 -6.30
N LEU A 293 21.33 -13.80 -6.05
CA LEU A 293 20.52 -13.98 -4.85
C LEU A 293 19.32 -14.86 -5.20
N LEU A 294 19.12 -15.92 -4.42
CA LEU A 294 17.81 -16.57 -4.35
C LEU A 294 16.74 -15.52 -4.00
N PRO A 295 15.46 -15.76 -4.31
CA PRO A 295 14.44 -14.72 -4.30
C PRO A 295 14.41 -13.92 -2.99
N ILE A 296 14.61 -12.61 -3.11
CA ILE A 296 14.61 -11.68 -1.98
C ILE A 296 13.29 -10.95 -1.80
N SER A 297 12.32 -11.14 -2.70
CA SER A 297 10.96 -10.62 -2.51
C SER A 297 10.32 -11.20 -1.23
N GLU A 298 9.40 -10.46 -0.62
CA GLU A 298 8.79 -10.90 0.63
C GLU A 298 8.01 -12.21 0.46
N HIS A 299 8.26 -13.17 1.35
CA HIS A 299 7.72 -14.53 1.31
C HIS A 299 7.40 -15.00 2.73
N PRO A 300 6.33 -15.76 2.96
CA PRO A 300 5.85 -16.07 4.31
C PRO A 300 6.64 -17.21 4.98
N PHE A 301 7.27 -18.09 4.20
CA PHE A 301 7.85 -19.34 4.69
C PHE A 301 9.30 -19.53 4.27
N ASP A 302 10.22 -19.65 5.23
CA ASP A 302 11.66 -19.81 4.94
C ASP A 302 11.98 -21.07 4.11
N GLY A 303 11.21 -22.15 4.33
CA GLY A 303 11.43 -23.42 3.64
C GLY A 303 11.13 -23.40 2.14
N SER A 304 10.52 -22.32 1.64
CA SER A 304 10.36 -22.11 0.20
C SER A 304 11.61 -21.53 -0.47
N TRP A 305 12.62 -21.15 0.34
CA TRP A 305 13.83 -20.44 -0.10
C TRP A 305 13.57 -19.14 -0.87
N GLY A 306 12.39 -18.54 -0.66
CA GLY A 306 11.93 -17.35 -1.40
C GLY A 306 11.03 -17.63 -2.61
N TYR A 307 10.97 -18.86 -3.15
CA TYR A 307 10.20 -19.16 -4.36
C TYR A 307 8.67 -19.17 -4.19
N GLN A 308 8.15 -18.82 -3.02
CA GLN A 308 6.71 -18.67 -2.77
C GLN A 308 6.44 -17.23 -2.31
N THR A 309 6.62 -16.29 -3.24
CA THR A 309 6.51 -14.85 -3.02
C THR A 309 5.07 -14.39 -2.77
N VAL A 310 4.90 -13.43 -1.86
CA VAL A 310 3.64 -12.72 -1.60
C VAL A 310 3.77 -11.21 -1.77
N GLY A 311 4.93 -10.63 -1.48
CA GLY A 311 5.21 -9.19 -1.64
C GLY A 311 6.24 -8.95 -2.73
N TYR A 312 5.78 -8.87 -3.98
CA TYR A 312 6.64 -8.80 -5.17
C TYR A 312 7.48 -7.51 -5.26
N TYR A 313 6.99 -6.41 -4.67
CA TYR A 313 7.61 -5.09 -4.72
C TYR A 313 8.43 -4.73 -3.46
N ALA A 314 8.55 -5.65 -2.50
CA ALA A 314 9.29 -5.43 -1.26
C ALA A 314 10.44 -6.45 -1.11
N PRO A 315 11.68 -6.00 -0.84
CA PRO A 315 12.70 -6.91 -0.31
C PRO A 315 12.26 -7.43 1.06
N THR A 316 12.57 -8.69 1.36
CA THR A 316 12.11 -9.35 2.59
C THR A 316 12.65 -8.63 3.82
N SER A 317 11.74 -8.35 4.74
CA SER A 317 12.01 -7.71 6.03
C SER A 317 12.95 -8.52 6.94
N ARG A 318 13.24 -9.79 6.60
CA ARG A 318 14.15 -10.67 7.34
C ARG A 318 15.54 -10.09 7.55
N HIS A 319 15.99 -9.27 6.60
CA HIS A 319 17.34 -8.74 6.55
C HIS A 319 17.40 -7.21 6.77
N GLY A 320 16.27 -6.54 7.04
CA GLY A 320 16.22 -5.11 7.31
C GLY A 320 15.25 -4.36 6.41
N THR A 321 15.56 -3.10 6.15
CA THR A 321 14.71 -2.19 5.39
C THR A 321 15.05 -2.20 3.89
N PRO A 322 14.19 -1.65 3.02
CA PRO A 322 14.54 -1.42 1.61
C PRO A 322 15.82 -0.61 1.44
N ASP A 323 16.07 0.38 2.31
CA ASP A 323 17.29 1.20 2.27
C ASP A 323 18.54 0.35 2.55
N ASP A 324 18.42 -0.64 3.44
CA ASP A 324 19.53 -1.54 3.76
C ASP A 324 19.85 -2.46 2.58
N PHE A 325 18.84 -2.84 1.79
CA PHE A 325 19.04 -3.58 0.55
C PHE A 325 19.63 -2.70 -0.57
N GLN A 326 19.17 -1.45 -0.71
CA GLN A 326 19.80 -0.47 -1.61
C GLN A 326 21.28 -0.30 -1.25
N PHE A 327 21.60 -0.17 0.04
CA PHE A 327 22.97 -0.14 0.54
C PHE A 327 23.77 -1.39 0.15
N PHE A 328 23.20 -2.58 0.30
CA PHE A 328 23.88 -3.82 -0.10
C PHE A 328 24.24 -3.83 -1.60
N VAL A 329 23.30 -3.44 -2.47
CA VAL A 329 23.54 -3.37 -3.92
C VAL A 329 24.58 -2.31 -4.27
N ASP A 330 24.49 -1.13 -3.67
CA ASP A 330 25.44 -0.03 -3.87
C ASP A 330 26.86 -0.45 -3.48
N GLN A 331 27.00 -1.13 -2.33
CA GLN A 331 28.29 -1.68 -1.89
C GLN A 331 28.81 -2.78 -2.82
N CYS A 332 27.94 -3.61 -3.41
CA CYS A 332 28.36 -4.58 -4.42
C CYS A 332 28.95 -3.87 -5.65
N HIS A 333 28.25 -2.85 -6.15
CA HIS A 333 28.69 -2.08 -7.31
C HIS A 333 30.02 -1.34 -7.05
N GLN A 334 30.18 -0.72 -5.88
CA GLN A 334 31.43 -0.09 -5.47
C GLN A 334 32.59 -1.10 -5.32
N ALA A 335 32.29 -2.35 -4.94
CA ALA A 335 33.26 -3.45 -4.90
C ALA A 335 33.52 -4.08 -6.29
N GLY A 336 32.85 -3.62 -7.33
CA GLY A 336 33.00 -4.13 -8.68
C GLY A 336 32.25 -5.44 -8.95
N LEU A 337 31.23 -5.76 -8.15
CA LEU A 337 30.37 -6.94 -8.30
C LEU A 337 29.01 -6.57 -8.88
N GLY A 338 28.52 -7.36 -9.83
CA GLY A 338 27.12 -7.30 -10.25
C GLY A 338 26.20 -8.06 -9.29
N VAL A 339 24.94 -7.66 -9.24
CA VAL A 339 23.89 -8.35 -8.48
C VAL A 339 22.84 -8.89 -9.44
N ILE A 340 22.55 -10.18 -9.35
CA ILE A 340 21.50 -10.88 -10.08
C ILE A 340 20.45 -11.31 -9.06
N LEU A 341 19.17 -11.13 -9.39
CA LEU A 341 18.06 -11.55 -8.55
C LEU A 341 17.29 -12.66 -9.23
N ASP A 342 17.08 -13.76 -8.52
CA ASP A 342 16.04 -14.70 -8.88
C ASP A 342 14.68 -14.03 -8.77
N TRP A 343 13.98 -13.96 -9.90
CA TRP A 343 12.65 -13.42 -10.01
C TRP A 343 11.64 -14.54 -10.24
N VAL A 344 10.50 -14.51 -9.54
CA VAL A 344 9.53 -15.62 -9.47
C VAL A 344 8.19 -15.25 -10.12
N PRO A 345 8.12 -15.03 -11.44
CA PRO A 345 6.87 -14.66 -12.13
C PRO A 345 6.01 -15.87 -12.48
N ALA A 346 6.47 -17.10 -12.21
CA ALA A 346 5.81 -18.33 -12.66
C ALA A 346 4.55 -18.67 -11.85
N HIS A 347 4.55 -18.36 -10.55
CA HIS A 347 3.45 -18.71 -9.65
C HIS A 347 3.50 -17.91 -8.34
N PHE A 348 2.47 -18.04 -7.52
CA PHE A 348 2.38 -17.50 -6.15
C PHE A 348 1.64 -18.49 -5.22
N PRO A 349 1.85 -18.45 -3.89
CA PRO A 349 1.23 -19.40 -2.97
C PRO A 349 -0.23 -19.04 -2.63
N LYS A 350 -0.94 -19.96 -1.97
CA LYS A 350 -2.37 -19.82 -1.59
C LYS A 350 -2.58 -19.09 -0.26
N ASP A 351 -1.57 -18.38 0.25
CA ASP A 351 -1.66 -17.61 1.49
C ASP A 351 -2.73 -16.52 1.41
N ALA A 352 -3.66 -16.54 2.37
CA ALA A 352 -4.86 -15.69 2.32
C ALA A 352 -4.56 -14.19 2.26
N HIS A 353 -3.44 -13.73 2.85
CA HIS A 353 -3.02 -12.34 2.84
C HIS A 353 -2.41 -11.90 1.50
N GLY A 354 -1.99 -12.84 0.64
CA GLY A 354 -1.42 -12.58 -0.67
C GLY A 354 -2.47 -12.47 -1.79
N LEU A 355 -2.08 -12.80 -3.02
CA LEU A 355 -2.86 -12.48 -4.23
C LEU A 355 -4.06 -13.41 -4.50
N ILE A 356 -4.17 -14.55 -3.80
CA ILE A 356 -5.24 -15.53 -4.04
C ILE A 356 -6.63 -14.92 -3.90
N THR A 357 -7.48 -15.10 -4.91
CA THR A 357 -8.87 -14.62 -4.91
C THR A 357 -9.01 -13.17 -4.43
N PHE A 358 -8.10 -12.30 -4.90
CA PHE A 358 -7.77 -11.03 -4.23
C PHE A 358 -9.00 -10.20 -3.86
N ASP A 359 -9.91 -10.00 -4.82
CA ASP A 359 -11.15 -9.21 -4.68
C ASP A 359 -12.41 -10.09 -4.53
N GLY A 360 -12.23 -11.38 -4.23
CA GLY A 360 -13.29 -12.39 -4.20
C GLY A 360 -13.48 -13.14 -5.52
N THR A 361 -12.73 -12.82 -6.56
CA THR A 361 -12.67 -13.54 -7.83
C THR A 361 -11.26 -14.03 -8.14
N HIS A 362 -11.10 -14.93 -9.10
CA HIS A 362 -9.79 -15.27 -9.66
C HIS A 362 -9.23 -14.07 -10.45
N LEU A 363 -8.58 -13.17 -9.71
CA LEU A 363 -8.12 -11.87 -10.20
C LEU A 363 -6.75 -11.99 -10.85
N TYR A 364 -5.75 -12.35 -10.04
CA TYR A 364 -4.36 -12.55 -10.46
C TYR A 364 -4.14 -13.94 -11.04
N GLU A 365 -4.75 -14.97 -10.46
CA GLU A 365 -4.72 -16.33 -10.98
C GLU A 365 -5.77 -16.55 -12.09
N HIS A 366 -5.49 -17.52 -12.97
CA HIS A 366 -6.48 -17.93 -13.97
C HIS A 366 -7.62 -18.75 -13.33
N ALA A 367 -8.88 -18.47 -13.70
CA ALA A 367 -10.05 -19.13 -13.09
C ALA A 367 -10.17 -20.63 -13.41
N ASP A 368 -9.69 -21.06 -14.58
CA ASP A 368 -9.59 -22.48 -14.93
C ASP A 368 -8.37 -23.10 -14.24
N PRO A 369 -8.55 -24.05 -13.29
CA PRO A 369 -7.44 -24.62 -12.52
C PRO A 369 -6.45 -25.41 -13.38
N ARG A 370 -6.83 -25.83 -14.60
CA ARG A 370 -5.91 -26.47 -15.56
C ARG A 370 -4.85 -25.52 -16.10
N GLN A 371 -5.09 -24.21 -15.96
CA GLN A 371 -4.20 -23.12 -16.35
C GLN A 371 -3.76 -22.26 -15.16
N GLY A 372 -4.51 -22.30 -14.07
CA GLY A 372 -4.34 -21.45 -12.89
C GLY A 372 -3.68 -22.13 -11.69
N GLU A 373 -3.36 -23.42 -11.74
CA GLU A 373 -2.72 -24.13 -10.63
C GLU A 373 -1.53 -25.00 -11.07
N HIS A 374 -0.48 -25.04 -10.24
CA HIS A 374 0.51 -26.12 -10.25
C HIS A 374 0.09 -27.17 -9.21
N PRO A 375 -0.57 -28.28 -9.62
CA PRO A 375 -1.16 -29.23 -8.68
C PRO A 375 -0.12 -29.92 -7.79
N ASP A 376 1.07 -30.18 -8.31
CA ASP A 376 2.16 -30.84 -7.57
C ASP A 376 2.81 -29.92 -6.51
N TRP A 377 2.71 -28.61 -6.69
CA TRP A 377 3.30 -27.60 -5.78
C TRP A 377 2.28 -26.95 -4.86
N GLY A 378 0.99 -27.07 -5.18
CA GLY A 378 -0.09 -26.42 -4.44
C GLY A 378 -0.12 -24.90 -4.61
N THR A 379 0.47 -24.37 -5.69
CA THR A 379 0.57 -22.92 -5.98
C THR A 379 -0.34 -22.50 -7.14
N LEU A 380 -0.56 -21.20 -7.29
CA LEU A 380 -1.40 -20.59 -8.31
C LEU A 380 -0.56 -19.95 -9.42
N ILE A 381 -1.03 -20.03 -10.65
CA ILE A 381 -0.38 -19.50 -11.85
C ILE A 381 -1.04 -18.16 -12.22
N PHE A 382 -0.22 -17.16 -12.49
CA PHE A 382 -0.70 -15.86 -12.96
C PHE A 382 -1.47 -15.96 -14.28
N ASN A 383 -2.54 -15.18 -14.40
CA ASN A 383 -3.26 -15.03 -15.65
C ASN A 383 -2.54 -14.02 -16.57
N TYR A 384 -1.46 -14.45 -17.22
CA TYR A 384 -0.65 -13.60 -18.12
C TYR A 384 -1.43 -12.99 -19.29
N GLY A 385 -2.60 -13.54 -19.62
CA GLY A 385 -3.47 -13.01 -20.66
C GLY A 385 -4.23 -11.75 -20.23
N ARG A 386 -4.32 -11.47 -18.93
CA ARG A 386 -5.00 -10.30 -18.38
C ARG A 386 -4.07 -9.10 -18.34
N ASN A 387 -4.54 -7.97 -18.87
CA ASN A 387 -3.72 -6.78 -19.07
C ASN A 387 -3.10 -6.26 -17.78
N GLU A 388 -3.88 -6.14 -16.70
CA GLU A 388 -3.41 -5.57 -15.44
C GLU A 388 -2.55 -6.53 -14.62
N VAL A 389 -2.54 -7.83 -14.98
CA VAL A 389 -1.67 -8.86 -14.39
C VAL A 389 -0.30 -8.90 -15.07
N ARG A 390 -0.26 -8.59 -16.38
CA ARG A 390 0.96 -8.55 -17.20
C ARG A 390 1.69 -7.23 -17.01
#